data_AF-A0A7C9LRQ4-F1
#
_entry.id   AF-A0A7C9LRQ4-F1
#
_cell.length_a   1.000
_cell.length_b   1.000
_cell.length_c   1.000
_cell.angle_alpha   90.00
_cell.angle_beta   90.00
_cell.angle_gamma   90.00
#
_symmetry.space_group_name_H-M   'P 1'
#
loop_
_entity.id
_entity.type
_entity.pdbx_description
1 polymer ?
#
loop_
_entity_poly.entity_id
_entity_poly.type
_entity_poly.pdbx_seq_one_letter_code
_entity_poly.pdbx_strand_id
1 'polypeptide(L)'
;MDLKSILTLAATAGLLFTSCADSYEGAPKKVDGRQEAHQVMPLAVQKTNSMQVYAHYMPWFETTTSNPQNAGKWGYHWTMKNCDPNKMVGNDKREIASHYYPQIGPYASGDEAVLDYQCLLMKYAGLDGVMVDWYGVNSDNSIAQHKSNTEALFRALKRAGLKMSVVYEDRTLDGASDRVGTARQDMRYLAETFFKDDSYVKVDGRPLLLNFGPITMESPKDWYRVFSILTTKPMFLVLDGKLSSVNNTSYSDNAQGVYTWVNANPNYAIAKNYKCFVGGAMPGFHDYYKEGEGSNGYTTYDAEGGKLFQRQLDAAKNAGLKYLQISTWNDYGEGTTIEPTLEYGYKYLEMLQKFTGVKYTVSDLEVIYQWYKARVAEPNNPKVKEAYNALVQLKMDEAKAIIGTLNSKR
;
A
#
# COMPACT_ATOMS: atom_id res chain seq x y z
N MET A 1 -59.42 -6.06 28.61
CA MET A 1 -58.13 -5.85 29.30
C MET A 1 -57.07 -6.60 28.50
N ASP A 2 -56.71 -6.10 27.33
CA ASP A 2 -55.87 -4.92 27.07
C ASP A 2 -54.38 -5.27 27.27
N LEU A 3 -53.44 -5.00 26.37
CA LEU A 3 -53.45 -4.16 25.17
C LEU A 3 -52.16 -4.49 24.38
N LYS A 4 -52.28 -4.47 23.04
CA LYS A 4 -51.27 -4.03 22.07
C LYS A 4 -49.99 -4.85 21.83
N SER A 5 -50.03 -5.52 20.67
CA SER A 5 -49.01 -5.52 19.62
C SER A 5 -48.06 -4.32 19.63
N ILE A 6 -46.75 -4.59 19.64
CA ILE A 6 -45.76 -3.74 18.98
C ILE A 6 -44.76 -4.65 18.25
N LEU A 7 -44.94 -4.71 16.93
CA LEU A 7 -43.94 -5.11 15.96
C LEU A 7 -42.68 -4.26 16.19
N THR A 8 -41.56 -4.85 16.60
CA THR A 8 -40.28 -4.14 16.57
C THR A 8 -39.67 -4.35 15.18
N LEU A 9 -39.81 -3.32 14.35
CA LEU A 9 -39.19 -3.20 13.05
C LEU A 9 -37.66 -3.31 13.22
N ALA A 10 -37.04 -4.32 12.61
CA ALA A 10 -35.59 -4.38 12.46
C ALA A 10 -35.17 -3.24 11.52
N ALA A 11 -34.79 -2.10 12.09
CA ALA A 11 -34.14 -1.04 11.34
C ALA A 11 -32.68 -1.44 11.10
N THR A 12 -32.43 -2.18 10.01
CA THR A 12 -31.10 -2.23 9.40
C THR A 12 -30.73 -0.81 8.99
N ALA A 13 -29.98 -0.11 9.83
CA ALA A 13 -29.34 1.14 9.49
C ALA A 13 -28.28 0.83 8.42
N GLY A 14 -28.69 0.92 7.15
CA GLY A 14 -27.76 0.96 6.04
C GLY A 14 -26.87 2.19 6.22
N LEU A 15 -25.58 1.94 6.48
CA LEU A 15 -24.54 2.95 6.37
C LEU A 15 -24.60 3.52 4.95
N LEU A 16 -25.17 4.71 4.81
CA LEU A 16 -25.05 5.53 3.62
C LEU A 16 -23.59 5.99 3.54
N PHE A 17 -22.78 5.25 2.78
CA PHE A 17 -21.47 5.71 2.37
C PHE A 17 -21.68 6.91 1.43
N THR A 18 -21.43 8.11 1.93
CA THR A 18 -21.28 9.29 1.09
C THR A 18 -19.97 9.17 0.33
N SER A 19 -20.02 8.74 -0.93
CA SER A 19 -18.89 8.83 -1.84
C SER A 19 -18.79 10.24 -2.37
N CYS A 20 -17.83 11.03 -1.89
CA CYS A 20 -17.41 12.28 -2.54
C CYS A 20 -15.93 12.51 -2.29
N ALA A 21 -15.10 12.53 -3.34
CA ALA A 21 -14.77 13.75 -4.07
C ALA A 21 -14.03 13.40 -5.37
N ASP A 22 -14.27 14.18 -6.42
CA ASP A 22 -13.49 14.15 -7.66
C ASP A 22 -12.03 14.54 -7.35
N SER A 23 -11.07 13.74 -7.80
CA SER A 23 -9.75 13.61 -7.17
C SER A 23 -8.63 14.52 -7.70
N TYR A 24 -8.86 15.34 -8.73
CA TYR A 24 -7.90 16.38 -9.19
C TYR A 24 -8.49 17.32 -10.26
N GLU A 25 -7.78 18.40 -10.59
CA GLU A 25 -8.10 19.34 -11.68
C GLU A 25 -8.05 18.62 -13.04
N GLY A 26 -9.22 18.32 -13.62
CA GLY A 26 -9.38 17.50 -14.83
C GLY A 26 -10.04 16.13 -14.59
N ALA A 27 -10.30 15.74 -13.34
CA ALA A 27 -11.08 14.54 -13.02
C ALA A 27 -12.55 14.72 -13.44
N PRO A 28 -13.15 13.77 -14.19
CA PRO A 28 -14.55 13.90 -14.60
C PRO A 28 -15.50 13.72 -13.41
N LYS A 29 -16.48 14.62 -13.28
CA LYS A 29 -17.51 14.57 -12.23
C LYS A 29 -18.26 13.24 -12.26
N LYS A 30 -18.24 12.48 -11.15
CA LYS A 30 -19.13 11.31 -10.98
C LYS A 30 -20.57 11.78 -10.71
N VAL A 31 -21.54 11.24 -11.46
CA VAL A 31 -22.97 11.32 -11.15
C VAL A 31 -23.38 10.00 -10.51
N ASP A 32 -24.15 10.07 -9.43
CA ASP A 32 -24.54 8.97 -8.55
C ASP A 32 -25.38 7.91 -9.29
N GLY A 33 -24.69 6.98 -9.95
CA GLY A 33 -25.28 5.84 -10.65
C GLY A 33 -25.11 4.58 -9.83
N ARG A 34 -26.04 4.31 -8.90
CA ARG A 34 -26.15 3.01 -8.25
C ARG A 34 -26.50 1.93 -9.28
N GLN A 35 -25.47 1.25 -9.77
CA GLN A 35 -25.59 -0.09 -10.32
C GLN A 35 -24.56 -0.99 -9.64
N GLU A 36 -25.01 -1.70 -8.60
CA GLU A 36 -24.35 -2.91 -8.10
C GLU A 36 -24.42 -4.00 -9.18
N ALA A 37 -23.62 -3.86 -10.23
CA ALA A 37 -23.34 -4.95 -11.16
C ALA A 37 -22.31 -5.87 -10.52
N HIS A 38 -22.62 -7.18 -10.47
CA HIS A 38 -21.84 -8.26 -9.87
C HIS A 38 -20.33 -8.05 -10.03
N GLN A 39 -19.64 -7.87 -8.90
CA GLN A 39 -18.18 -7.83 -8.87
C GLN A 39 -17.66 -9.22 -9.24
N VAL A 40 -16.82 -9.32 -10.27
CA VAL A 40 -16.23 -10.60 -10.66
C VAL A 40 -15.22 -11.05 -9.61
N MET A 41 -15.14 -12.37 -9.37
CA MET A 41 -14.11 -12.94 -8.51
C MET A 41 -12.74 -12.81 -9.20
N PRO A 42 -11.74 -12.13 -8.59
CA PRO A 42 -10.41 -12.02 -9.15
C PRO A 42 -9.67 -13.37 -9.08
N LEU A 43 -8.83 -13.67 -10.08
CA LEU A 43 -8.03 -14.90 -10.11
C LEU A 43 -6.58 -14.62 -9.73
N ALA A 44 -6.00 -15.44 -8.86
CA ALA A 44 -4.59 -15.31 -8.47
C ALA A 44 -3.65 -15.64 -9.65
N VAL A 45 -2.56 -14.88 -9.79
CA VAL A 45 -1.53 -15.18 -10.79
C VAL A 45 -0.76 -16.45 -10.39
N GLN A 46 -0.42 -17.26 -11.40
CA GLN A 46 0.42 -18.44 -11.21
C GLN A 46 1.88 -18.03 -11.17
N LYS A 47 2.61 -18.50 -10.15
CA LYS A 47 4.03 -18.23 -9.91
C LYS A 47 4.82 -19.53 -9.87
N THR A 48 6.04 -19.54 -10.41
CA THR A 48 6.96 -20.68 -10.25
C THR A 48 7.80 -20.57 -8.98
N ASN A 49 7.94 -19.37 -8.43
CA ASN A 49 8.49 -19.13 -7.11
C ASN A 49 7.35 -18.88 -6.11
N SER A 50 7.22 -19.75 -5.11
CA SER A 50 6.13 -19.70 -4.12
C SER A 50 6.35 -18.69 -2.99
N MET A 51 7.46 -17.95 -2.98
CA MET A 51 7.70 -16.88 -2.02
C MET A 51 6.56 -15.86 -2.09
N GLN A 52 6.08 -15.41 -0.93
CA GLN A 52 5.11 -14.32 -0.85
C GLN A 52 5.85 -12.99 -0.86
N VAL A 53 5.58 -12.16 -1.88
CA VAL A 53 6.25 -10.90 -2.14
C VAL A 53 5.26 -9.77 -1.98
N TYR A 54 5.56 -8.82 -1.10
CA TYR A 54 4.74 -7.64 -0.84
C TYR A 54 5.52 -6.37 -1.17
N ALA A 55 4.85 -5.32 -1.62
CA ALA A 55 5.47 -4.01 -1.67
C ALA A 55 5.13 -3.24 -0.40
N HIS A 56 6.11 -2.59 0.19
CA HIS A 56 5.82 -1.63 1.24
C HIS A 56 5.17 -0.39 0.62
N TYR A 57 4.09 0.14 1.21
CA TYR A 57 3.23 1.14 0.56
C TYR A 57 2.98 2.35 1.46
N MET A 58 3.13 3.54 0.88
CA MET A 58 2.89 4.83 1.52
C MET A 58 1.52 5.42 1.12
N PRO A 59 0.57 5.60 2.05
CA PRO A 59 -0.78 6.10 1.77
C PRO A 59 -0.94 7.63 1.94
N TRP A 60 0.11 8.42 1.67
CA TRP A 60 0.21 9.81 2.14
C TRP A 60 0.28 10.91 1.06
N PHE A 61 0.07 10.57 -0.21
CA PHE A 61 0.13 11.55 -1.29
C PHE A 61 -1.22 12.25 -1.48
N GLU A 62 -1.21 13.58 -1.58
CA GLU A 62 -2.43 14.39 -1.71
C GLU A 62 -2.28 15.45 -2.80
N THR A 63 -3.36 15.68 -3.55
CA THR A 63 -3.50 16.76 -4.54
C THR A 63 -4.21 17.97 -3.90
N THR A 64 -4.36 19.05 -4.65
CA THR A 64 -5.08 20.27 -4.22
C THR A 64 -6.56 20.03 -3.88
N THR A 65 -7.14 18.89 -4.27
CA THR A 65 -8.56 18.59 -4.10
C THR A 65 -8.83 17.34 -3.27
N SER A 66 -7.84 16.47 -3.06
CA SER A 66 -8.06 15.18 -2.41
C SER A 66 -8.17 15.27 -0.88
N ASN A 67 -7.52 16.26 -0.27
CA ASN A 67 -7.54 16.46 1.17
C ASN A 67 -8.41 17.67 1.55
N PRO A 68 -9.62 17.48 2.08
CA PRO A 68 -10.50 18.60 2.48
C PRO A 68 -9.92 19.44 3.62
N GLN A 69 -9.03 18.89 4.45
CA GLN A 69 -8.34 19.62 5.53
C GLN A 69 -7.14 20.43 5.03
N ASN A 70 -6.79 20.32 3.74
CA ASN A 70 -5.73 21.08 3.07
C ASN A 70 -6.18 21.56 1.68
N ALA A 71 -7.46 21.92 1.55
CA ALA A 71 -8.05 22.27 0.26
C ALA A 71 -7.29 23.41 -0.45
N GLY A 72 -7.07 23.24 -1.74
CA GLY A 72 -6.33 24.16 -2.60
C GLY A 72 -4.81 24.03 -2.53
N LYS A 73 -4.26 23.07 -1.78
CA LYS A 73 -2.81 22.87 -1.63
C LYS A 73 -2.40 21.43 -1.86
N TRP A 74 -1.23 21.24 -2.46
CA TRP A 74 -0.59 19.92 -2.58
C TRP A 74 -0.15 19.40 -1.20
N GLY A 75 -0.17 18.08 -1.04
CA GLY A 75 0.30 17.42 0.18
C GLY A 75 1.81 17.50 0.36
N TYR A 76 2.26 17.46 1.62
CA TYR A 76 3.68 17.58 1.99
C TYR A 76 4.58 16.59 1.24
N HIS A 77 4.11 15.37 0.97
CA HIS A 77 4.93 14.35 0.31
C HIS A 77 5.16 14.60 -1.19
N TRP A 78 4.48 15.56 -1.81
CA TRP A 78 4.84 16.07 -3.14
C TRP A 78 5.65 17.37 -3.10
N THR A 79 5.56 18.15 -2.02
CA THR A 79 6.16 19.49 -1.94
C THR A 79 7.46 19.52 -1.16
N MET A 80 7.61 18.63 -0.17
CA MET A 80 8.42 18.86 1.02
C MET A 80 8.30 20.33 1.45
N LYS A 81 9.40 21.05 1.72
CA LYS A 81 9.35 22.47 2.08
C LYS A 81 9.47 23.42 0.88
N ASN A 82 10.06 23.00 -0.23
CA ASN A 82 10.53 23.92 -1.27
C ASN A 82 10.06 23.64 -2.71
N CYS A 83 9.36 22.53 -2.98
CA CYS A 83 8.76 22.26 -4.29
C CYS A 83 7.31 22.75 -4.36
N ASP A 84 6.90 23.25 -5.52
CA ASP A 84 5.53 23.67 -5.80
C ASP A 84 4.97 22.99 -7.06
N PRO A 85 4.16 21.93 -6.92
CA PRO A 85 3.63 21.20 -8.07
C PRO A 85 2.66 22.01 -8.95
N ASN A 86 2.31 23.25 -8.58
CA ASN A 86 1.62 24.16 -9.51
C ASN A 86 2.56 24.72 -10.58
N LYS A 87 3.88 24.72 -10.34
CA LYS A 87 4.89 25.09 -11.32
C LYS A 87 5.20 23.92 -12.23
N MET A 88 5.34 24.22 -13.52
CA MET A 88 5.82 23.27 -14.51
C MET A 88 7.34 23.38 -14.66
N VAL A 89 8.01 22.24 -14.69
CA VAL A 89 9.44 22.08 -14.97
C VAL A 89 9.57 21.37 -16.31
N GLY A 90 9.96 22.11 -17.35
CA GLY A 90 9.93 21.61 -18.74
C GLY A 90 8.50 21.57 -19.31
N ASN A 91 8.26 20.70 -20.30
CA ASN A 91 7.02 20.75 -21.08
C ASN A 91 5.80 20.16 -20.35
N ASP A 92 5.97 19.09 -19.57
CA ASP A 92 4.83 18.31 -19.02
C ASP A 92 5.05 17.78 -17.59
N LYS A 93 6.08 18.24 -16.86
CA LYS A 93 6.33 17.81 -15.48
C LYS A 93 6.00 18.92 -14.49
N ARG A 94 5.38 18.56 -13.37
CA ARG A 94 5.22 19.42 -12.19
C ARG A 94 6.50 19.41 -11.33
N GLU A 95 6.81 20.51 -10.65
CA GLU A 95 7.90 20.57 -9.66
C GLU A 95 7.51 19.76 -8.42
N ILE A 96 8.13 18.60 -8.21
CA ILE A 96 7.85 17.70 -7.08
C ILE A 96 9.13 17.37 -6.29
N ALA A 97 8.97 17.05 -5.01
CA ALA A 97 10.06 16.68 -4.10
C ALA A 97 10.48 15.22 -4.26
N SER A 98 11.03 14.87 -5.43
CA SER A 98 11.48 13.53 -5.77
C SER A 98 12.49 13.56 -6.92
N HIS A 99 13.48 12.67 -6.87
CA HIS A 99 14.39 12.38 -8.00
C HIS A 99 13.74 11.56 -9.11
N TYR A 100 12.60 10.93 -8.83
CA TYR A 100 11.91 10.02 -9.75
C TYR A 100 10.48 10.49 -9.99
N TYR A 101 10.10 10.60 -11.26
CA TYR A 101 8.81 11.14 -11.67
C TYR A 101 7.82 10.01 -11.99
N PRO A 102 6.69 9.88 -11.26
CA PRO A 102 5.71 8.83 -11.52
C PRO A 102 5.27 8.83 -12.99
N GLN A 103 5.16 7.66 -13.62
CA GLN A 103 4.73 7.55 -15.03
C GLN A 103 3.33 8.14 -15.27
N ILE A 104 2.49 8.17 -14.23
CA ILE A 104 1.13 8.73 -14.25
C ILE A 104 1.04 10.15 -13.68
N GLY A 105 2.18 10.79 -13.37
CA GLY A 105 2.25 12.08 -12.70
C GLY A 105 1.97 12.01 -11.18
N PRO A 106 2.16 13.11 -10.44
CA PRO A 106 1.80 13.17 -9.03
C PRO A 106 0.30 13.00 -8.84
N TYR A 107 -0.09 12.20 -7.85
CA TYR A 107 -1.45 11.69 -7.67
C TYR A 107 -1.91 11.80 -6.21
N ALA A 108 -3.19 11.50 -5.95
CA ALA A 108 -3.71 11.31 -4.60
C ALA A 108 -3.74 9.81 -4.23
N SER A 109 -3.28 9.45 -3.04
CA SER A 109 -3.23 8.05 -2.56
C SER A 109 -4.61 7.41 -2.42
N GLY A 110 -5.68 8.21 -2.29
CA GLY A 110 -7.06 7.73 -2.24
C GLY A 110 -7.78 7.64 -3.60
N ASP A 111 -7.12 8.02 -4.70
CA ASP A 111 -7.72 7.99 -6.04
C ASP A 111 -7.98 6.55 -6.51
N GLU A 112 -9.24 6.20 -6.79
CA GLU A 112 -9.62 4.84 -7.16
C GLU A 112 -9.00 4.37 -8.48
N ALA A 113 -8.85 5.24 -9.49
CA ALA A 113 -8.26 4.87 -10.77
C ALA A 113 -6.76 4.59 -10.62
N VAL A 114 -6.06 5.39 -9.80
CA VAL A 114 -4.66 5.17 -9.45
C VAL A 114 -4.50 3.87 -8.68
N LEU A 115 -5.30 3.66 -7.64
CA LEU A 115 -5.24 2.44 -6.83
C LEU A 115 -5.54 1.18 -7.65
N ASP A 116 -6.54 1.21 -8.53
CA ASP A 116 -6.84 0.09 -9.42
C ASP A 116 -5.70 -0.18 -10.42
N TYR A 117 -5.08 0.88 -10.96
CA TYR A 117 -3.90 0.77 -11.83
C TYR A 117 -2.71 0.13 -11.12
N GLN A 118 -2.36 0.65 -9.94
CA GLN A 118 -1.24 0.14 -9.13
C GLN A 118 -1.48 -1.31 -8.71
N CYS A 119 -2.69 -1.66 -8.27
CA CYS A 119 -3.03 -3.04 -7.91
C CYS A 119 -2.94 -3.99 -9.10
N LEU A 120 -3.37 -3.56 -10.30
CA LEU A 120 -3.21 -4.36 -11.51
C LEU A 120 -1.73 -4.56 -11.86
N LEU A 121 -0.90 -3.53 -11.79
CA LEU A 121 0.54 -3.66 -12.00
C LEU A 121 1.17 -4.63 -10.99
N MET A 122 0.85 -4.49 -9.70
CA MET A 122 1.36 -5.39 -8.65
C MET A 122 1.00 -6.84 -8.95
N LYS A 123 -0.27 -7.09 -9.30
CA LYS A 123 -0.78 -8.41 -9.66
C LYS A 123 0.01 -9.02 -10.82
N TYR A 124 0.17 -8.30 -11.92
CA TYR A 124 0.85 -8.79 -13.13
C TYR A 124 2.38 -8.81 -13.00
N ALA A 125 2.94 -8.13 -12.00
CA ALA A 125 4.34 -8.23 -11.60
C ALA A 125 4.62 -9.41 -10.65
N GLY A 126 3.58 -10.09 -10.16
CA GLY A 126 3.69 -11.27 -9.30
C GLY A 126 3.73 -10.96 -7.79
N LEU A 127 3.42 -9.73 -7.38
CA LEU A 127 3.27 -9.40 -5.97
C LEU A 127 1.96 -10.01 -5.43
N ASP A 128 1.99 -10.44 -4.17
CA ASP A 128 0.84 -10.97 -3.43
C ASP A 128 0.03 -9.86 -2.76
N GLY A 129 0.57 -8.65 -2.70
CA GLY A 129 -0.11 -7.47 -2.19
C GLY A 129 0.83 -6.45 -1.57
N VAL A 130 0.39 -5.79 -0.50
CA VAL A 130 1.13 -4.71 0.15
C VAL A 130 1.28 -4.89 1.66
N MET A 131 2.36 -4.31 2.18
CA MET A 131 2.53 -3.96 3.60
C MET A 131 2.41 -2.44 3.70
N VAL A 132 1.29 -1.93 4.22
CA VAL A 132 0.98 -0.49 4.19
C VAL A 132 1.24 0.14 5.55
N ASP A 133 1.88 1.31 5.55
CA ASP A 133 2.03 2.11 6.76
C ASP A 133 0.68 2.59 7.29
N TRP A 134 0.50 2.48 8.60
CA TRP A 134 -0.74 2.81 9.29
C TRP A 134 -0.49 3.68 10.50
N TYR A 135 -1.08 4.87 10.45
CA TYR A 135 -0.83 5.96 11.38
C TYR A 135 -1.85 6.02 12.54
N GLY A 136 -2.82 5.12 12.56
CA GLY A 136 -3.87 5.04 13.58
C GLY A 136 -5.25 5.45 13.07
N VAL A 137 -6.29 5.21 13.87
CA VAL A 137 -7.70 5.43 13.48
C VAL A 137 -8.07 6.92 13.39
N ASN A 138 -7.32 7.80 14.04
CA ASN A 138 -7.56 9.25 14.03
C ASN A 138 -6.46 9.99 13.26
N SER A 139 -5.92 9.37 12.21
CA SER A 139 -4.73 9.85 11.49
C SER A 139 -5.01 10.71 10.24
N ASP A 140 -6.28 10.89 9.88
CA ASP A 140 -6.67 11.83 8.83
C ASP A 140 -6.46 13.27 9.31
N ASN A 141 -5.63 14.03 8.59
CA ASN A 141 -5.27 15.39 8.94
C ASN A 141 -4.90 16.22 7.70
N SER A 142 -4.40 17.45 7.91
CA SER A 142 -4.01 18.35 6.81
C SER A 142 -2.74 17.92 6.05
N ILE A 143 -1.97 16.98 6.57
CA ILE A 143 -0.79 16.43 5.86
C ILE A 143 -1.26 15.35 4.88
N ALA A 144 -2.02 14.37 5.37
CA ALA A 144 -2.62 13.33 4.54
C ALA A 144 -3.83 12.66 5.20
N GLN A 145 -4.69 12.08 4.36
CA GLN A 145 -5.85 11.29 4.76
C GLN A 145 -5.45 9.81 4.99
N HIS A 146 -4.48 9.55 5.87
CA HIS A 146 -3.85 8.22 6.04
C HIS A 146 -4.85 7.07 6.25
N LYS A 147 -5.84 7.25 7.13
CA LYS A 147 -6.86 6.22 7.40
C LYS A 147 -7.72 6.02 6.16
N SER A 148 -8.27 7.10 5.62
CA SER A 148 -9.20 7.03 4.49
C SER A 148 -8.52 6.48 3.22
N ASN A 149 -7.27 6.86 2.96
CA ASN A 149 -6.45 6.36 1.86
C ASN A 149 -6.14 4.87 2.02
N THR A 150 -5.82 4.41 3.24
CA THR A 150 -5.60 2.98 3.50
C THR A 150 -6.88 2.16 3.33
N GLU A 151 -8.04 2.66 3.77
CA GLU A 151 -9.32 2.01 3.52
C GLU A 151 -9.64 1.91 2.01
N ALA A 152 -9.32 2.96 1.24
CA ALA A 152 -9.47 2.95 -0.21
C ALA A 152 -8.55 1.94 -0.90
N LEU A 153 -7.27 1.91 -0.49
CA LEU A 153 -6.29 0.91 -0.93
C LEU A 153 -6.79 -0.50 -0.63
N PHE A 154 -7.30 -0.76 0.58
CA PHE A 154 -7.81 -2.08 0.94
C PHE A 154 -8.95 -2.53 0.03
N ARG A 155 -9.87 -1.63 -0.33
CA ARG A 155 -10.94 -1.92 -1.31
C ARG A 155 -10.36 -2.25 -2.69
N ALA A 156 -9.34 -1.54 -3.16
CA ALA A 156 -8.71 -1.80 -4.46
C ALA A 156 -7.96 -3.14 -4.49
N LEU A 157 -7.20 -3.45 -3.43
CA LEU A 157 -6.51 -4.75 -3.28
C LEU A 157 -7.50 -5.90 -3.35
N LYS A 158 -8.65 -5.79 -2.65
CA LYS A 158 -9.74 -6.78 -2.70
C LYS A 158 -10.25 -7.00 -4.11
N ARG A 159 -10.51 -5.92 -4.86
CA ARG A 159 -10.96 -6.00 -6.26
C ARG A 159 -9.94 -6.70 -7.16
N ALA A 160 -8.65 -6.47 -6.93
CA ALA A 160 -7.57 -7.09 -7.68
C ALA A 160 -7.22 -8.52 -7.21
N GLY A 161 -7.74 -8.97 -6.07
CA GLY A 161 -7.38 -10.26 -5.45
C GLY A 161 -5.99 -10.26 -4.81
N LEU A 162 -5.53 -9.10 -4.35
CA LEU A 162 -4.29 -8.90 -3.60
C LEU A 162 -4.57 -8.79 -2.11
N LYS A 163 -3.53 -8.98 -1.29
CA LYS A 163 -3.64 -8.92 0.17
C LYS A 163 -3.04 -7.66 0.78
N MET A 164 -3.46 -7.36 2.00
CA MET A 164 -2.91 -6.28 2.81
C MET A 164 -2.39 -6.81 4.15
N SER A 165 -1.27 -6.26 4.60
CA SER A 165 -0.81 -6.29 5.98
C SER A 165 -0.52 -4.87 6.43
N VAL A 166 -0.67 -4.60 7.72
CA VAL A 166 -0.41 -3.26 8.28
C VAL A 166 0.98 -3.21 8.89
N VAL A 167 1.68 -2.11 8.65
CA VAL A 167 2.88 -1.68 9.36
C VAL A 167 2.50 -0.49 10.24
N TYR A 168 2.37 -0.71 11.54
CA TYR A 168 1.91 0.29 12.48
C TYR A 168 3.01 1.31 12.80
N GLU A 169 2.70 2.59 12.65
CA GLU A 169 3.56 3.72 12.98
C GLU A 169 3.31 4.17 14.42
N ASP A 170 3.92 3.50 15.41
CA ASP A 170 3.75 3.85 16.82
C ASP A 170 4.31 5.25 17.16
N ARG A 171 5.05 5.87 16.24
CA ARG A 171 5.47 7.26 16.34
C ARG A 171 4.28 8.23 16.48
N THR A 172 3.12 7.91 15.93
CA THR A 172 1.92 8.75 16.07
C THR A 172 1.35 8.79 17.48
N LEU A 173 1.81 7.90 18.37
CA LEU A 173 1.49 7.93 19.79
C LEU A 173 2.32 8.98 20.55
N ASP A 174 3.29 9.63 19.92
CA ASP A 174 4.05 10.67 20.59
C ASP A 174 3.15 11.85 21.01
N GLY A 175 3.39 12.39 22.19
CA GLY A 175 2.52 13.41 22.80
C GLY A 175 1.15 12.92 23.31
N ALA A 176 0.75 11.66 23.08
CA ALA A 176 -0.51 11.14 23.61
C ALA A 176 -0.47 11.00 25.15
N SER A 177 -1.51 11.46 25.84
CA SER A 177 -1.62 11.38 27.31
C SER A 177 -1.77 9.95 27.82
N ASP A 178 -2.45 9.09 27.06
CA ASP A 178 -2.56 7.64 27.30
C ASP A 178 -2.20 6.87 26.02
N ARG A 179 -0.89 6.61 25.83
CA ARG A 179 -0.38 5.87 24.67
C ARG A 179 -0.98 4.47 24.53
N VAL A 180 -1.16 3.76 25.65
CA VAL A 180 -1.73 2.40 25.65
C VAL A 180 -3.21 2.44 25.28
N GLY A 181 -3.96 3.42 25.80
CA GLY A 181 -5.35 3.65 25.44
C GLY A 181 -5.53 3.94 23.95
N THR A 182 -4.72 4.83 23.38
CA THR A 182 -4.74 5.16 21.95
C THR A 182 -4.38 3.94 21.09
N ALA A 183 -3.28 3.24 21.40
CA ALA A 183 -2.90 2.03 20.67
C ALA A 183 -3.97 0.93 20.75
N ARG A 184 -4.68 0.79 21.88
CA ARG A 184 -5.84 -0.12 21.99
C ARG A 184 -7.00 0.30 21.07
N GLN A 185 -7.23 1.59 20.90
CA GLN A 185 -8.23 2.08 19.96
C GLN A 185 -7.86 1.68 18.52
N ASP A 186 -6.59 1.86 18.15
CA ASP A 186 -6.06 1.45 16.85
C ASP A 186 -6.21 -0.06 16.64
N MET A 187 -5.76 -0.87 17.60
CA MET A 187 -5.85 -2.33 17.49
C MET A 187 -7.29 -2.83 17.39
N ARG A 188 -8.25 -2.22 18.09
CA ARG A 188 -9.67 -2.55 17.95
C ARG A 188 -10.16 -2.26 16.54
N TYR A 189 -9.85 -1.08 16.02
CA TYR A 189 -10.23 -0.69 14.67
C TYR A 189 -9.62 -1.63 13.61
N LEU A 190 -8.34 -1.99 13.74
CA LEU A 190 -7.69 -2.94 12.83
C LEU A 190 -8.37 -4.33 12.89
N ALA A 191 -8.74 -4.79 14.08
CA ALA A 191 -9.43 -6.07 14.27
C ALA A 191 -10.82 -6.09 13.63
N GLU A 192 -11.59 -5.02 13.80
CA GLU A 192 -12.96 -4.90 13.30
C GLU A 192 -13.04 -4.62 11.79
N THR A 193 -12.06 -3.90 11.25
CA THR A 193 -12.07 -3.42 9.86
C THR A 193 -11.29 -4.32 8.92
N PHE A 194 -10.09 -4.78 9.33
CA PHE A 194 -9.16 -5.45 8.41
C PHE A 194 -8.87 -6.91 8.77
N PHE A 195 -8.51 -7.22 10.02
CA PHE A 195 -7.96 -8.53 10.39
C PHE A 195 -8.89 -9.72 10.11
N LYS A 196 -10.21 -9.51 10.16
CA LYS A 196 -11.21 -10.56 9.92
C LYS A 196 -11.32 -10.95 8.44
N ASP A 197 -10.97 -10.05 7.52
CA ASP A 197 -11.13 -10.25 6.09
C ASP A 197 -10.10 -11.25 5.53
N ASP A 198 -10.46 -12.03 4.53
CA ASP A 198 -9.56 -13.02 3.90
C ASP A 198 -8.51 -12.40 2.97
N SER A 199 -8.73 -11.12 2.63
CA SER A 199 -7.76 -10.29 1.91
C SER A 199 -6.73 -9.68 2.85
N TYR A 200 -6.81 -9.96 4.16
CA TYR A 200 -5.76 -9.64 5.10
C TYR A 200 -4.76 -10.79 5.24
N VAL A 201 -3.46 -10.49 5.32
CA VAL A 201 -2.43 -11.52 5.47
C VAL A 201 -2.56 -12.19 6.84
N LYS A 202 -2.61 -13.52 6.85
CA LYS A 202 -2.67 -14.34 8.07
C LYS A 202 -1.51 -15.33 8.10
N VAL A 203 -0.84 -15.43 9.24
CA VAL A 203 0.23 -16.42 9.50
C VAL A 203 -0.23 -17.28 10.67
N ASP A 204 -0.30 -18.60 10.47
CA ASP A 204 -0.85 -19.55 11.44
C ASP A 204 -2.25 -19.15 11.96
N GLY A 205 -3.10 -18.64 11.06
CA GLY A 205 -4.45 -18.17 11.39
C GLY A 205 -4.53 -16.83 12.14
N ARG A 206 -3.39 -16.20 12.47
CA ARG A 206 -3.31 -14.89 13.13
C ARG A 206 -3.09 -13.78 12.09
N PRO A 207 -3.74 -12.61 12.21
CA PRO A 207 -3.47 -11.48 11.32
C PRO A 207 -2.01 -11.03 11.45
N LEU A 208 -1.32 -10.81 10.35
CA LEU A 208 0.05 -10.30 10.36
C LEU A 208 0.03 -8.80 10.67
N LEU A 209 0.70 -8.39 11.74
CA LEU A 209 0.87 -6.98 12.11
C LEU A 209 2.35 -6.70 12.23
N LEU A 210 2.84 -5.67 11.56
CA LEU A 210 4.19 -5.17 11.71
C LEU A 210 4.14 -3.85 12.48
N ASN A 211 5.25 -3.44 13.09
CA ASN A 211 5.42 -2.09 13.63
C ASN A 211 6.69 -1.47 13.07
N PHE A 212 6.61 -0.24 12.54
CA PHE A 212 7.75 0.55 12.10
C PHE A 212 8.55 1.09 13.28
N GLY A 213 9.25 0.17 13.96
CA GLY A 213 9.90 0.43 15.24
C GLY A 213 9.89 -0.83 16.13
N PRO A 214 9.56 -0.70 17.43
CA PRO A 214 8.98 0.49 18.06
C PRO A 214 9.95 1.64 18.28
N ILE A 215 9.40 2.85 18.29
CA ILE A 215 10.13 4.11 18.55
C ILE A 215 9.56 4.81 19.79
N THR A 216 8.24 4.86 19.94
CA THR A 216 7.56 5.61 21.02
C THR A 216 7.10 4.68 22.15
N MET A 217 6.65 3.48 21.80
CA MET A 217 6.23 2.45 22.75
C MET A 217 7.31 1.37 22.89
N GLU A 218 8.26 1.56 23.81
CA GLU A 218 9.38 0.63 24.03
C GLU A 218 9.27 -0.17 25.34
N SER A 219 8.04 -0.46 25.77
CA SER A 219 7.72 -1.19 27.00
C SER A 219 7.01 -2.52 26.69
N PRO A 220 7.65 -3.68 26.97
CA PRO A 220 7.02 -5.00 26.79
C PRO A 220 5.69 -5.15 27.54
N LYS A 221 5.57 -4.53 28.73
CA LYS A 221 4.32 -4.55 29.50
C LYS A 221 3.20 -3.80 28.79
N ASP A 222 3.52 -2.68 28.15
CA ASP A 222 2.52 -1.85 27.47
C ASP A 222 2.05 -2.51 26.18
N TRP A 223 2.95 -3.15 25.41
CA TRP A 223 2.55 -3.99 24.28
C TRP A 223 1.64 -5.15 24.69
N TYR A 224 1.95 -5.83 25.80
CA TYR A 224 1.07 -6.85 26.36
C TYR A 224 -0.32 -6.28 26.67
N ARG A 225 -0.39 -5.10 27.29
CA ARG A 225 -1.66 -4.42 27.59
C ARG A 225 -2.39 -4.02 26.31
N VAL A 226 -1.70 -3.55 25.28
CA VAL A 226 -2.31 -3.20 23.98
C VAL A 226 -2.99 -4.42 23.37
N PHE A 227 -2.32 -5.56 23.29
CA PHE A 227 -2.90 -6.76 22.70
C PHE A 227 -3.89 -7.50 23.59
N SER A 228 -3.97 -7.20 24.89
CA SER A 228 -4.87 -7.89 25.82
C SER A 228 -6.36 -7.67 25.53
N ILE A 229 -6.70 -6.68 24.69
CA ILE A 229 -8.09 -6.40 24.30
C ILE A 229 -8.55 -7.25 23.09
N LEU A 230 -7.63 -7.96 22.44
CA LEU A 230 -7.91 -8.71 21.21
C LEU A 230 -8.22 -10.17 21.54
N THR A 231 -9.28 -10.70 20.93
CA THR A 231 -9.59 -12.14 20.98
C THR A 231 -8.54 -12.97 20.27
N THR A 232 -8.15 -12.55 19.06
CA THR A 232 -7.05 -13.15 18.30
C THR A 232 -5.88 -12.19 18.28
N LYS A 233 -4.81 -12.51 18.99
CA LYS A 233 -3.57 -11.71 18.97
C LYS A 233 -2.90 -11.82 17.58
N PRO A 234 -2.41 -10.72 17.00
CA PRO A 234 -1.75 -10.76 15.70
C PRO A 234 -0.44 -11.54 15.74
N MET A 235 0.00 -12.10 14.61
CA MET A 235 1.40 -12.47 14.40
C MET A 235 2.17 -11.15 14.32
N PHE A 236 2.81 -10.76 15.42
CA PHE A 236 3.39 -9.42 15.55
C PHE A 236 4.89 -9.43 15.25
N LEU A 237 5.32 -8.55 14.36
CA LEU A 237 6.71 -8.36 13.95
C LEU A 237 7.13 -6.92 14.22
N VAL A 238 8.38 -6.76 14.61
CA VAL A 238 9.03 -5.44 14.79
C VAL A 238 10.23 -5.33 13.87
N LEU A 239 10.81 -4.13 13.74
CA LEU A 239 12.06 -3.99 13.01
C LEU A 239 13.15 -4.88 13.61
N ASP A 240 14.04 -5.39 12.76
CA ASP A 240 15.23 -6.10 13.23
C ASP A 240 16.02 -5.24 14.22
N GLY A 241 16.49 -5.85 15.32
CA GLY A 241 17.10 -5.16 16.45
C GLY A 241 16.12 -4.56 17.47
N LYS A 242 14.80 -4.55 17.24
CA LYS A 242 13.80 -3.95 18.17
C LYS A 242 13.03 -4.95 19.03
N LEU A 243 13.37 -6.23 18.99
CA LEU A 243 12.62 -7.28 19.72
C LEU A 243 12.59 -7.06 21.25
N SER A 244 13.67 -6.52 21.83
CA SER A 244 13.73 -6.23 23.27
C SER A 244 12.82 -5.07 23.71
N SER A 245 12.38 -4.22 22.77
CA SER A 245 11.43 -3.13 23.06
C SER A 245 10.00 -3.65 23.29
N VAL A 246 9.72 -4.88 22.86
CA VAL A 246 8.38 -5.49 22.95
C VAL A 246 8.35 -6.80 23.72
N ASN A 247 9.48 -7.51 23.83
CA ASN A 247 9.58 -8.75 24.57
C ASN A 247 10.62 -8.67 25.69
N ASN A 248 10.34 -9.37 26.80
CA ASN A 248 11.31 -9.65 27.86
C ASN A 248 10.96 -10.96 28.57
N THR A 249 11.62 -11.26 29.70
CA THR A 249 11.36 -12.50 30.47
C THR A 249 9.92 -12.63 30.98
N SER A 250 9.25 -11.51 31.28
CA SER A 250 7.87 -11.49 31.80
C SER A 250 6.81 -11.41 30.70
N TYR A 251 7.18 -10.87 29.53
CA TYR A 251 6.31 -10.69 28.37
C TYR A 251 7.05 -11.20 27.12
N SER A 252 7.22 -12.51 27.01
CA SER A 252 8.12 -13.12 26.02
C SER A 252 7.50 -13.36 24.63
N ASP A 253 6.19 -13.20 24.49
CA ASP A 253 5.43 -13.55 23.28
C ASP A 253 4.52 -12.41 22.80
N ASN A 254 4.93 -11.14 22.96
CA ASN A 254 4.22 -10.06 22.29
C ASN A 254 4.51 -10.10 20.79
N ALA A 255 5.79 -10.10 20.40
CA ALA A 255 6.23 -10.32 19.02
C ALA A 255 6.79 -11.72 18.81
N GLN A 256 6.52 -12.31 17.64
CA GLN A 256 6.96 -13.64 17.24
C GLN A 256 8.09 -13.60 16.21
N GLY A 257 8.51 -12.41 15.81
CA GLY A 257 9.41 -12.24 14.69
C GLY A 257 9.86 -10.82 14.45
N VAL A 258 10.66 -10.68 13.41
CA VAL A 258 11.17 -9.39 12.94
C VAL A 258 11.05 -9.27 11.44
N TYR A 259 11.17 -8.05 10.94
CA TYR A 259 11.37 -7.78 9.52
C TYR A 259 12.55 -6.86 9.30
N THR A 260 13.19 -6.98 8.14
CA THR A 260 14.28 -6.09 7.75
C THR A 260 13.78 -5.00 6.82
N TRP A 261 14.36 -3.80 6.94
CA TRP A 261 14.06 -2.64 6.10
C TRP A 261 15.17 -2.43 5.05
N VAL A 262 15.35 -1.19 4.59
CA VAL A 262 16.42 -0.67 3.73
C VAL A 262 17.79 -1.08 4.28
N ASN A 263 18.43 -2.05 3.64
CA ASN A 263 19.80 -2.47 3.89
C ASN A 263 20.39 -3.04 2.59
N ALA A 264 21.48 -2.46 2.09
CA ALA A 264 22.12 -2.92 0.86
C ALA A 264 22.75 -4.33 0.96
N ASN A 265 23.01 -4.81 2.18
CA ASN A 265 23.58 -6.12 2.46
C ASN A 265 22.78 -6.85 3.56
N PRO A 266 21.53 -7.26 3.29
CA PRO A 266 20.67 -7.83 4.31
C PRO A 266 21.15 -9.24 4.72
N ASN A 267 21.17 -9.51 6.02
CA ASN A 267 21.51 -10.82 6.56
C ASN A 267 20.26 -11.70 6.74
N TYR A 268 19.87 -12.43 5.71
CA TYR A 268 18.69 -13.31 5.78
C TYR A 268 18.91 -14.62 6.55
N ALA A 269 20.15 -14.96 6.93
CA ALA A 269 20.43 -16.18 7.69
C ALA A 269 19.80 -16.16 9.10
N ILE A 270 19.43 -14.97 9.60
CA ILE A 270 18.73 -14.80 10.88
C ILE A 270 17.28 -15.29 10.84
N ALA A 271 16.69 -15.49 9.65
CA ALA A 271 15.27 -15.87 9.51
C ALA A 271 14.89 -17.10 10.33
N LYS A 272 15.81 -18.09 10.42
CA LYS A 272 15.62 -19.34 11.19
C LYS A 272 15.47 -19.14 12.71
N ASN A 273 15.84 -17.97 13.22
CA ASN A 273 15.78 -17.66 14.66
C ASN A 273 14.39 -17.18 15.08
N TYR A 274 13.48 -16.96 14.13
CA TYR A 274 12.17 -16.37 14.38
C TYR A 274 11.05 -17.29 13.88
N LYS A 275 9.90 -17.21 14.53
CA LYS A 275 8.70 -17.92 14.07
C LYS A 275 8.18 -17.31 12.77
N CYS A 276 8.28 -16.00 12.63
CA CYS A 276 7.96 -15.28 11.41
C CYS A 276 9.10 -14.32 11.07
N PHE A 277 9.48 -14.26 9.80
CA PHE A 277 10.49 -13.34 9.30
C PHE A 277 10.05 -12.81 7.95
N VAL A 278 10.13 -11.50 7.77
CA VAL A 278 9.92 -10.82 6.48
C VAL A 278 11.23 -10.16 6.07
N GLY A 279 11.88 -10.69 5.04
CA GLY A 279 13.08 -10.06 4.46
C GLY A 279 12.72 -8.77 3.73
N GLY A 280 13.64 -7.83 3.66
CA GLY A 280 13.49 -6.55 2.96
C GLY A 280 14.50 -6.48 1.82
N ALA A 281 14.05 -6.03 0.65
CA ALA A 281 14.89 -5.76 -0.51
C ALA A 281 14.52 -4.39 -1.11
N MET A 282 15.48 -3.69 -1.70
CA MET A 282 15.25 -2.37 -2.29
C MET A 282 15.92 -2.21 -3.65
N PRO A 283 15.38 -1.37 -4.55
CA PRO A 283 16.03 -1.04 -5.82
C PRO A 283 17.30 -0.21 -5.63
N GLY A 284 17.29 0.67 -4.63
CA GLY A 284 18.31 1.67 -4.29
C GLY A 284 17.74 2.60 -3.22
N PHE A 285 18.50 3.61 -2.83
CA PHE A 285 18.07 4.65 -1.89
C PHE A 285 18.71 5.96 -2.31
N HIS A 286 17.92 6.97 -2.67
CA HIS A 286 18.40 8.28 -3.07
C HIS A 286 17.34 9.30 -2.68
N ASP A 287 17.41 9.75 -1.42
CA ASP A 287 16.39 10.62 -0.86
C ASP A 287 16.50 12.07 -1.37
N TYR A 288 15.36 12.74 -1.35
CA TYR A 288 15.23 14.17 -1.65
C TYR A 288 15.22 15.00 -0.36
N TYR A 289 15.47 14.44 0.83
CA TYR A 289 15.20 15.15 2.09
C TYR A 289 16.06 16.39 2.26
N LYS A 290 17.36 16.30 1.99
CA LYS A 290 18.26 17.45 2.12
C LYS A 290 17.93 18.54 1.08
N GLU A 291 17.65 18.12 -0.14
CA GLU A 291 17.28 19.01 -1.25
C GLU A 291 15.92 19.66 -1.01
N GLY A 292 15.00 18.94 -0.38
CA GLY A 292 13.67 19.36 0.05
C GLY A 292 13.64 20.24 1.30
N GLU A 293 14.80 20.68 1.79
CA GLU A 293 14.99 21.40 3.07
C GLU A 293 14.38 20.70 4.30
N GLY A 294 14.38 19.36 4.28
CA GLY A 294 13.99 18.49 5.37
C GLY A 294 15.18 18.08 6.26
N SER A 295 15.33 16.78 6.50
CA SER A 295 16.47 16.24 7.26
C SER A 295 17.75 16.20 6.41
N ASN A 296 18.89 15.82 7.03
CA ASN A 296 20.15 15.66 6.30
C ASN A 296 20.17 14.47 5.31
N GLY A 297 19.08 13.68 5.25
CA GLY A 297 19.01 12.46 4.44
C GLY A 297 19.68 11.26 5.12
N TYR A 298 19.70 10.15 4.39
CA TYR A 298 20.39 8.92 4.79
C TYR A 298 21.47 8.55 3.78
N THR A 299 22.15 7.43 4.03
CA THR A 299 23.15 6.91 3.08
C THR A 299 22.49 6.57 1.75
N THR A 300 22.96 7.21 0.68
CA THR A 300 22.59 6.85 -0.69
C THR A 300 23.14 5.47 -1.04
N TYR A 301 22.29 4.62 -1.60
CA TYR A 301 22.66 3.34 -2.19
C TYR A 301 22.31 3.36 -3.67
N ASP A 302 23.33 3.33 -4.52
CA ASP A 302 23.17 3.29 -5.97
C ASP A 302 22.38 2.03 -6.38
N ALA A 303 21.43 2.19 -7.29
CA ALA A 303 20.68 1.07 -7.85
C ALA A 303 21.56 0.14 -8.70
N GLU A 304 22.73 0.62 -9.16
CA GLU A 304 23.70 -0.10 -9.98
C GLU A 304 23.05 -0.68 -11.25
N GLY A 305 22.13 0.08 -11.85
CA GLY A 305 21.34 -0.37 -12.99
C GLY A 305 20.40 -1.56 -12.69
N GLY A 306 20.05 -1.78 -11.42
CA GLY A 306 19.23 -2.89 -10.92
C GLY A 306 20.03 -4.04 -10.28
N LYS A 307 21.37 -4.01 -10.33
CA LYS A 307 22.19 -5.10 -9.77
C LYS A 307 22.06 -5.22 -8.25
N LEU A 308 21.90 -4.10 -7.53
CA LEU A 308 21.65 -4.11 -6.09
C LEU A 308 20.37 -4.88 -5.76
N PHE A 309 19.29 -4.59 -6.50
CA PHE A 309 18.02 -5.28 -6.31
C PHE A 309 18.14 -6.78 -6.62
N GLN A 310 18.76 -7.11 -7.76
CA GLN A 310 18.91 -8.50 -8.20
C GLN A 310 19.66 -9.34 -7.16
N ARG A 311 20.77 -8.83 -6.59
CA ARG A 311 21.54 -9.55 -5.57
C ARG A 311 20.72 -9.82 -4.31
N GLN A 312 19.86 -8.88 -3.89
CA GLN A 312 18.99 -9.08 -2.73
C GLN A 312 17.87 -10.10 -3.02
N LEU A 313 17.28 -10.07 -4.22
CA LEU A 313 16.30 -11.08 -4.66
C LEU A 313 16.94 -12.48 -4.69
N ASP A 314 18.14 -12.62 -5.25
CA ASP A 314 18.87 -13.88 -5.28
C ASP A 314 19.21 -14.36 -3.86
N ALA A 315 19.66 -13.46 -2.98
CA ALA A 315 19.92 -13.77 -1.58
C ALA A 315 18.66 -14.24 -0.84
N ALA A 316 17.51 -13.60 -1.06
CA ALA A 316 16.24 -13.99 -0.46
C ALA A 316 15.80 -15.39 -0.92
N LYS A 317 15.97 -15.69 -2.22
CA LYS A 317 15.69 -17.01 -2.78
C LYS A 317 16.64 -18.08 -2.23
N ASN A 318 17.94 -17.79 -2.18
CA ASN A 318 18.96 -18.71 -1.65
C ASN A 318 18.77 -19.01 -0.16
N ALA A 319 18.29 -18.02 0.61
CA ALA A 319 17.93 -18.20 2.01
C ALA A 319 16.60 -18.96 2.22
N GLY A 320 15.85 -19.25 1.16
CA GLY A 320 14.58 -19.96 1.24
C GLY A 320 13.50 -19.18 1.99
N LEU A 321 13.49 -17.85 1.87
CA LEU A 321 12.52 -17.02 2.59
C LEU A 321 11.08 -17.35 2.19
N LYS A 322 10.17 -17.29 3.18
CA LYS A 322 8.73 -17.44 2.95
C LYS A 322 8.05 -16.12 2.58
N TYR A 323 8.53 -15.02 3.17
CA TYR A 323 7.98 -13.68 3.01
C TYR A 323 9.10 -12.69 2.69
N LEU A 324 8.87 -11.85 1.68
CA LEU A 324 9.74 -10.77 1.28
C LEU A 324 8.92 -9.49 1.10
N GLN A 325 9.40 -8.37 1.61
CA GLN A 325 8.90 -7.05 1.29
C GLN A 325 9.89 -6.30 0.39
N ILE A 326 9.35 -5.53 -0.54
CA ILE A 326 10.11 -4.61 -1.38
C ILE A 326 9.91 -3.20 -0.82
N SER A 327 10.99 -2.59 -0.34
CA SER A 327 11.03 -1.20 0.13
C SER A 327 11.45 -0.34 -1.06
N THR A 328 10.53 0.34 -1.74
CA THR A 328 9.07 0.48 -1.51
C THR A 328 8.31 0.49 -2.84
N TRP A 329 6.98 0.39 -2.81
CA TRP A 329 6.15 0.71 -3.98
C TRP A 329 6.39 2.16 -4.42
N ASN A 330 6.15 3.12 -3.51
CA ASN A 330 5.95 4.53 -3.82
C ASN A 330 6.53 5.53 -2.81
N ASP A 331 7.54 5.21 -2.02
CA ASP A 331 8.27 6.24 -1.27
C ASP A 331 9.22 7.05 -2.19
N TYR A 332 8.61 7.99 -2.91
CA TYR A 332 9.30 8.91 -3.82
C TYR A 332 10.27 9.84 -3.09
N GLY A 333 9.99 10.18 -1.82
CA GLY A 333 10.86 11.04 -1.02
C GLY A 333 12.17 10.37 -0.65
N GLU A 334 12.17 9.05 -0.40
CA GLU A 334 13.38 8.25 -0.18
C GLU A 334 14.02 7.75 -1.48
N GLY A 335 13.29 7.78 -2.59
CA GLY A 335 13.77 7.28 -3.87
C GLY A 335 13.97 5.76 -3.91
N THR A 336 13.22 5.03 -3.08
CA THR A 336 13.26 3.56 -2.98
C THR A 336 12.19 2.89 -3.87
N THR A 337 11.53 3.66 -4.74
CA THR A 337 10.33 3.25 -5.48
C THR A 337 10.56 2.16 -6.51
N ILE A 338 9.56 1.28 -6.67
CA ILE A 338 9.46 0.32 -7.78
C ILE A 338 8.25 0.57 -8.68
N GLU A 339 7.32 1.45 -8.30
CA GLU A 339 6.25 1.93 -9.17
C GLU A 339 6.84 2.52 -10.46
N PRO A 340 6.25 2.30 -11.64
CA PRO A 340 6.83 2.82 -12.88
C PRO A 340 7.01 4.34 -12.89
N THR A 341 8.21 4.77 -13.28
CA THR A 341 8.60 6.18 -13.42
C THR A 341 9.10 6.49 -14.82
N LEU A 342 9.30 7.77 -15.12
CA LEU A 342 9.89 8.18 -16.40
C LEU A 342 11.37 7.77 -16.51
N GLU A 343 12.06 7.61 -15.38
CA GLU A 343 13.49 7.33 -15.32
C GLU A 343 13.82 5.85 -15.58
N TYR A 344 12.95 4.94 -15.14
CA TYR A 344 13.20 3.50 -15.27
C TYR A 344 12.03 2.66 -15.80
N GLY A 345 10.88 3.27 -16.13
CA GLY A 345 9.73 2.58 -16.68
C GLY A 345 9.33 1.36 -15.85
N TYR A 346 9.15 0.21 -16.50
CA TYR A 346 8.74 -1.04 -15.84
C TYR A 346 9.90 -1.90 -15.31
N LYS A 347 11.14 -1.40 -15.30
CA LYS A 347 12.36 -2.20 -15.00
C LYS A 347 12.21 -3.08 -13.76
N TYR A 348 11.84 -2.50 -12.62
CA TYR A 348 11.74 -3.25 -11.36
C TYR A 348 10.56 -4.22 -11.35
N LEU A 349 9.47 -3.90 -12.03
CA LEU A 349 8.34 -4.82 -12.20
C LEU A 349 8.71 -6.00 -13.11
N GLU A 350 9.48 -5.78 -14.18
CA GLU A 350 10.01 -6.85 -15.02
C GLU A 350 10.95 -7.78 -14.24
N MET A 351 11.81 -7.21 -13.37
CA MET A 351 12.65 -8.00 -12.48
C MET A 351 11.82 -8.87 -11.53
N LEU A 352 10.72 -8.34 -10.98
CA LEU A 352 9.78 -9.10 -10.16
C LEU A 352 9.03 -10.16 -10.96
N GLN A 353 8.66 -9.89 -12.22
CA GLN A 353 8.07 -10.90 -13.12
C GLN A 353 9.01 -12.10 -13.27
N LYS A 354 10.31 -11.85 -13.50
CA LYS A 354 11.34 -12.89 -13.60
C LYS A 354 11.55 -13.62 -12.26
N PHE A 355 11.60 -12.89 -11.15
CA PHE A 355 11.85 -13.44 -9.82
C PHE A 355 10.72 -14.35 -9.32
N THR A 356 9.47 -13.91 -9.51
CA THR A 356 8.26 -14.65 -9.16
C THR A 356 7.95 -15.75 -10.19
N GLY A 357 8.44 -15.55 -11.42
CA GLY A 357 8.26 -16.44 -12.55
C GLY A 357 6.81 -16.52 -13.02
N VAL A 358 6.10 -15.39 -12.98
CA VAL A 358 4.81 -15.24 -13.67
C VAL A 358 5.02 -15.27 -15.19
N LYS A 359 4.00 -15.69 -15.93
CA LYS A 359 4.07 -15.77 -17.41
C LYS A 359 3.94 -14.43 -18.14
N TYR A 360 3.65 -13.36 -17.41
CA TYR A 360 3.35 -12.03 -17.98
C TYR A 360 4.64 -11.26 -18.27
N THR A 361 4.52 -10.28 -19.16
CA THR A 361 5.64 -9.49 -19.66
C THR A 361 5.39 -7.99 -19.47
N VAL A 362 6.39 -7.16 -19.80
CA VAL A 362 6.23 -5.70 -19.84
C VAL A 362 5.08 -5.27 -20.75
N SER A 363 4.86 -5.96 -21.88
CA SER A 363 3.76 -5.63 -22.80
C SER A 363 2.37 -5.75 -22.16
N ASP A 364 2.22 -6.63 -21.16
CA ASP A 364 0.98 -6.76 -20.41
C ASP A 364 0.81 -5.62 -19.38
N LEU A 365 1.91 -5.11 -18.82
CA LEU A 365 1.91 -3.92 -17.95
C LEU A 365 1.57 -2.65 -18.76
N GLU A 366 2.04 -2.55 -19.99
CA GLU A 366 1.70 -1.45 -20.91
C GLU A 366 0.21 -1.43 -21.25
N VAL A 367 -0.43 -2.60 -21.40
CA VAL A 367 -1.89 -2.70 -21.58
C VAL A 367 -2.64 -2.16 -20.38
N ILE A 368 -2.17 -2.46 -19.16
CA ILE A 368 -2.74 -1.91 -17.92
C ILE A 368 -2.61 -0.38 -17.90
N TYR A 369 -1.51 0.18 -18.38
CA TYR A 369 -1.37 1.62 -18.54
C TYR A 369 -2.32 2.21 -19.59
N GLN A 370 -2.55 1.53 -20.72
CA GLN A 370 -3.57 1.95 -21.69
C GLN A 370 -4.97 1.92 -21.06
N TRP A 371 -5.28 0.89 -20.28
CA TRP A 371 -6.53 0.83 -19.51
C TRP A 371 -6.66 2.01 -18.55
N TYR A 372 -5.61 2.35 -17.80
CA TYR A 372 -5.61 3.50 -16.89
C TYR A 372 -5.91 4.81 -17.63
N LYS A 373 -5.26 5.06 -18.77
CA LYS A 373 -5.54 6.24 -19.60
C LYS A 373 -6.98 6.29 -20.14
N ALA A 374 -7.57 5.13 -20.45
CA ALA A 374 -8.98 5.05 -20.82
C ALA A 374 -9.89 5.30 -19.61
N ARG A 375 -9.55 4.76 -18.44
CA ARG A 375 -10.27 4.94 -17.18
C ARG A 375 -10.34 6.40 -16.75
N VAL A 376 -9.24 7.12 -16.87
CA VAL A 376 -9.16 8.55 -16.54
C VAL A 376 -10.02 9.39 -17.47
N ALA A 377 -9.94 9.16 -18.78
CA ALA A 377 -10.67 9.98 -19.75
C ALA A 377 -12.17 9.67 -19.80
N GLU A 378 -12.55 8.41 -19.59
CA GLU A 378 -13.93 7.94 -19.74
C GLU A 378 -14.38 7.10 -18.51
N PRO A 379 -14.40 7.66 -17.29
CA PRO A 379 -14.61 6.90 -16.06
C PRO A 379 -16.00 6.25 -15.95
N ASN A 380 -16.97 6.75 -16.71
CA ASN A 380 -18.33 6.21 -16.73
C ASN A 380 -18.58 5.26 -17.91
N ASN A 381 -17.58 4.99 -18.76
CA ASN A 381 -17.75 4.09 -19.90
C ASN A 381 -17.80 2.62 -19.41
N PRO A 382 -18.88 1.87 -19.69
CA PRO A 382 -19.02 0.47 -19.26
C PRO A 382 -17.87 -0.44 -19.73
N LYS A 383 -17.29 -0.17 -20.91
CA LYS A 383 -16.17 -0.94 -21.46
C LYS A 383 -14.89 -0.81 -20.63
N VAL A 384 -14.68 0.32 -19.95
CA VAL A 384 -13.56 0.47 -19.02
C VAL A 384 -13.69 -0.51 -17.85
N LYS A 385 -14.91 -0.67 -17.32
CA LYS A 385 -15.21 -1.63 -16.25
C LYS A 385 -15.10 -3.08 -16.75
N GLU A 386 -15.57 -3.35 -17.97
CA GLU A 386 -15.44 -4.66 -18.62
C GLU A 386 -13.96 -5.06 -18.79
N ALA A 387 -13.12 -4.14 -19.29
CA ALA A 387 -11.68 -4.35 -19.41
C ALA A 387 -11.01 -4.61 -18.05
N TYR A 388 -11.38 -3.86 -17.00
CA TYR A 388 -10.88 -4.12 -15.65
C TYR A 388 -11.25 -5.54 -15.17
N ASN A 389 -12.52 -5.94 -15.37
CA ASN A 389 -12.99 -7.27 -15.00
C ASN A 389 -12.20 -8.37 -15.74
N ALA A 390 -11.94 -8.20 -17.03
CA ALA A 390 -11.10 -9.12 -17.81
C ALA A 390 -9.67 -9.18 -17.25
N LEU A 391 -9.07 -8.03 -16.88
CA LEU A 391 -7.73 -7.97 -16.31
C LEU A 391 -7.64 -8.68 -14.95
N VAL A 392 -8.59 -8.48 -14.04
CA VAL A 392 -8.57 -9.15 -12.72
C VAL A 392 -8.88 -10.65 -12.81
N GLN A 393 -9.58 -11.08 -13.87
CA GLN A 393 -9.81 -12.49 -14.23
C GLN A 393 -8.69 -13.10 -15.09
N LEU A 394 -7.58 -12.39 -15.29
CA LEU A 394 -6.42 -12.86 -16.05
C LEU A 394 -6.69 -13.14 -17.54
N LYS A 395 -7.75 -12.54 -18.10
CA LYS A 395 -8.13 -12.65 -19.51
C LYS A 395 -7.52 -11.52 -20.34
N MET A 396 -6.20 -11.57 -20.47
CA MET A 396 -5.42 -10.49 -21.09
C MET A 396 -5.83 -10.19 -22.55
N ASP A 397 -6.12 -11.20 -23.36
CA ASP A 397 -6.50 -11.00 -24.77
C ASP A 397 -7.87 -10.32 -24.91
N GLU A 398 -8.82 -10.67 -24.03
CA GLU A 398 -10.13 -10.00 -23.94
C GLU A 398 -9.96 -8.53 -23.53
N ALA A 399 -9.14 -8.26 -22.52
CA ALA A 399 -8.83 -6.90 -22.09
C ALA A 399 -8.19 -6.08 -23.23
N LYS A 400 -7.20 -6.63 -23.93
CA LYS A 400 -6.54 -6.00 -25.09
C LYS A 400 -7.56 -5.62 -26.17
N ALA A 401 -8.48 -6.53 -26.51
CA ALA A 401 -9.53 -6.26 -27.49
C ALA A 401 -10.44 -5.09 -27.07
N ILE A 402 -10.93 -5.11 -25.81
CA ILE A 402 -11.82 -4.06 -25.29
C ILE A 402 -11.11 -2.70 -25.28
N ILE A 403 -9.88 -2.65 -24.77
CA ILE A 403 -9.06 -1.42 -24.68
C ILE A 403 -8.75 -0.86 -26.07
N GLY A 404 -8.49 -1.72 -27.06
CA GLY A 404 -8.31 -1.30 -28.45
C GLY A 404 -9.51 -0.50 -28.98
N THR A 405 -10.73 -0.89 -28.63
CA THR A 405 -11.95 -0.15 -29.05
C THR A 405 -12.17 1.18 -28.32
N LEU A 406 -11.52 1.38 -27.17
CA LEU A 406 -11.55 2.63 -26.42
C LEU A 406 -10.55 3.64 -26.99
N ASN A 407 -9.39 3.15 -27.42
CA ASN A 407 -8.32 4.00 -27.94
C ASN A 407 -8.53 4.42 -29.41
N SER A 408 -9.24 3.63 -30.22
CA SER A 408 -9.50 3.94 -31.63
C SER A 408 -10.51 5.08 -31.86
N LYS A 409 -11.09 5.64 -30.79
CA LYS A 409 -12.06 6.74 -30.85
C LYS A 409 -11.43 8.12 -30.62
N ARG A 410 -10.09 8.18 -30.52
CA ARG A 410 -9.34 9.42 -30.25
C ARG A 410 -8.54 9.87 -31.45
#